data_AF-A0A1G9GBF0-F1
#
_entry.id   AF-A0A1G9GBF0-F1
#
_cell.length_a   1.000
_cell.length_b   1.000
_cell.length_c   1.000
_cell.angle_alpha   90.00
_cell.angle_beta   90.00
_cell.angle_gamma   90.00
#
_symmetry.space_group_name_H-M   'P 1'
#
loop_
_entity.id
_entity.type
_entity.pdbx_description
1 polymer ?
#
loop_
_entity_poly.entity_id
_entity_poly.type
_entity_poly.pdbx_seq_one_letter_code
_entity_poly.pdbx_strand_id
1 'polypeptide(L)' 'MPKRNSSVVGREFGQGVRDAIEQSGMTQRRLAELLDWQEAKMSDAVNGKGGITEVELIRLLS' A
#
# COMPACT_ATOMS: atom_id res chain seq x y z
N MET A 1 -12.00 -18.59 10.47
CA MET A 1 -11.05 -17.56 10.03
C MET A 1 -11.09 -17.49 8.52
N PRO A 2 -11.44 -16.35 7.89
CA PRO A 2 -11.49 -16.25 6.44
C PRO A 2 -10.11 -16.57 5.82
N LYS A 3 -10.12 -17.23 4.66
CA LYS A 3 -8.89 -17.67 3.98
C LYS A 3 -8.08 -16.43 3.58
N ARG A 4 -6.83 -16.34 4.04
CA ARG A 4 -5.91 -15.27 3.61
C ARG A 4 -5.57 -15.50 2.15
N ASN A 5 -6.12 -14.68 1.26
CA ASN A 5 -5.69 -14.63 -0.13
C ASN A 5 -4.32 -13.96 -0.19
N SER A 6 -3.25 -14.74 -0.05
CA SER A 6 -1.87 -14.28 -0.24
C SER A 6 -1.26 -15.00 -1.43
N SER A 7 -0.98 -14.27 -2.51
CA SER A 7 -0.24 -14.74 -3.68
C SER A 7 1.21 -14.27 -3.61
N VAL A 8 2.09 -14.91 -4.39
CA VAL A 8 3.47 -14.44 -4.58
C VAL A 8 3.46 -13.01 -5.13
N VAL A 9 2.69 -12.78 -6.20
CA VAL A 9 2.52 -11.48 -6.87
C VAL A 9 2.05 -10.40 -5.89
N GLY A 10 1.09 -10.70 -5.01
CA GLY A 10 0.61 -9.74 -4.03
C GLY A 10 1.71 -9.34 -3.05
N ARG A 11 2.54 -10.28 -2.58
CA ARG A 11 3.65 -9.96 -1.67
C ARG A 11 4.72 -9.11 -2.36
N GLU A 12 5.06 -9.42 -3.61
CA GLU A 12 6.01 -8.62 -4.40
C GLU A 12 5.49 -7.20 -4.60
N PHE A 13 4.21 -7.05 -4.95
CA PHE A 13 3.56 -5.74 -5.02
C PHE A 13 3.65 -4.98 -3.69
N GLY A 14 3.27 -5.63 -2.59
CA GLY A 14 3.33 -5.02 -1.27
C GLY A 14 4.75 -4.63 -0.86
N GLN A 15 5.76 -5.42 -1.25
CA GLN A 15 7.16 -5.07 -1.03
C GLN A 15 7.56 -3.82 -1.83
N GLY A 16 7.23 -3.76 -3.12
CA GLY A 16 7.53 -2.57 -3.93
C GLY A 16 6.87 -1.29 -3.40
N VAL A 17 5.63 -1.39 -2.89
CA VAL A 17 4.98 -0.26 -2.21
C VAL A 17 5.74 0.13 -0.94
N ARG A 18 6.19 -0.83 -0.11
CA ARG A 18 6.99 -0.51 1.09
C ARG A 18 8.30 0.17 0.73
N ASP A 19 8.99 -0.31 -0.30
CA ASP A 19 10.27 0.24 -0.74
C ASP A 19 10.10 1.69 -1.23
N ALA A 20 9.02 1.98 -1.97
CA ALA A 20 8.71 3.33 -2.40
C ALA A 20 8.39 4.28 -1.23
N ILE A 21 7.63 3.79 -0.23
CA ILE A 21 7.34 4.56 0.99
C ILE A 21 8.63 4.84 1.76
N GLU A 22 9.51 3.86 1.91
CA GLU A 22 10.81 4.03 2.56
C GLU A 22 11.68 5.06 1.84
N GLN A 23 11.75 4.99 0.50
CA GLN A 23 12.47 5.95 -0.34
C GLN A 23 11.94 7.39 -0.20
N SER A 24 10.63 7.55 0.05
CA SER A 24 10.04 8.88 0.28
C SER A 24 10.45 9.52 1.61
N GLY A 25 10.97 8.74 2.56
CA GLY A 25 11.25 9.17 3.93
C GLY A 25 9.99 9.47 4.77
N MET A 26 8.79 9.17 4.26
CA MET A 26 7.53 9.37 4.96
C MET A 26 7.04 8.10 5.65
N THR A 27 6.21 8.27 6.67
CA THR A 27 5.52 7.14 7.31
C THR A 27 4.24 6.79 6.54
N GLN A 28 3.80 5.54 6.63
CA GLN A 28 2.50 5.11 6.06
C GLN A 28 1.33 5.96 6.55
N ARG A 29 1.34 6.35 7.84
CA ARG A 29 0.33 7.24 8.42
C ARG A 29 0.38 8.63 7.77
N ARG A 30 1.56 9.20 7.58
CA ARG A 30 1.70 10.52 6.93
C ARG A 30 1.17 10.50 5.50
N LEU A 31 1.43 9.43 4.76
CA LEU A 31 0.91 9.25 3.41
C LEU A 31 -0.61 9.07 3.40
N ALA A 32 -1.16 8.29 4.35
CA ALA A 32 -2.60 8.14 4.50
C ALA A 32 -3.28 9.49 4.77
N GLU A 33 -2.71 10.34 5.63
CA GLU A 33 -3.20 11.70 5.89
C GLU A 33 -3.12 12.60 4.65
N LEU A 34 -2.00 12.57 3.90
CA LEU A 34 -1.81 13.40 2.71
C LEU A 34 -2.73 13.02 1.55
N LEU A 35 -3.04 11.73 1.41
CA LEU A 35 -3.88 11.20 0.34
C LEU A 35 -5.37 11.13 0.72
N ASP A 36 -5.71 11.54 1.95
CA ASP A 36 -7.06 11.41 2.54
C ASP A 36 -7.55 9.94 2.50
N TRP A 37 -6.67 9.01 2.87
CA TRP A 37 -6.94 7.58 2.92
C TRP A 37 -7.13 7.10 4.35
N GLN A 38 -7.97 6.09 4.52
CA GLN A 38 -8.00 5.32 5.76
C GLN A 38 -6.67 4.56 5.93
N GLU A 39 -6.11 4.55 7.14
CA GLU A 39 -4.88 3.80 7.43
C GLU A 39 -4.99 2.31 7.06
N ALA A 40 -6.18 1.72 7.18
CA ALA A 40 -6.44 0.34 6.80
C ALA A 40 -6.19 0.08 5.31
N LYS A 41 -6.55 1.03 4.43
CA LYS A 41 -6.27 0.96 3.00
C LYS A 41 -4.77 0.94 2.73
N MET A 42 -4.02 1.77 3.47
CA MET A 42 -2.56 1.80 3.34
C MET A 42 -1.92 0.49 3.82
N SER A 43 -2.42 -0.04 4.94
CA SER A 43 -2.02 -1.34 5.46
C SER A 43 -2.28 -2.48 4.48
N ASP A 44 -3.42 -2.47 3.78
CA ASP A 44 -3.75 -3.51 2.80
C ASP A 44 -2.85 -3.46 1.56
N ALA A 45 -2.52 -2.25 1.08
CA ALA A 45 -1.59 -2.05 -0.02
C ALA A 45 -0.19 -2.56 0.31
N VAL A 46 0.41 -2.13 1.43
CA VAL A 46 1.75 -2.60 1.84
C VAL A 46 1.74 -4.11 2.11
N ASN A 47 0.66 -4.66 2.66
CA ASN A 47 0.55 -6.10 2.90
C ASN A 47 0.22 -6.91 1.65
N GLY A 48 0.13 -6.28 0.47
CA GLY A 48 -0.08 -6.99 -0.78
C GLY A 48 -1.47 -7.58 -0.95
N LYS A 49 -2.45 -7.09 -0.18
CA LYS A 49 -3.85 -7.55 -0.24
C LYS A 49 -4.66 -6.84 -1.32
N GLY A 50 -4.08 -5.80 -1.94
CA GLY A 50 -4.77 -4.91 -2.88
C GLY A 50 -5.47 -3.77 -2.14
N GLY A 51 -6.69 -3.45 -2.55
CA GLY A 51 -7.48 -2.37 -1.93
C GLY A 51 -7.15 -0.96 -2.45
N ILE A 52 -6.21 -0.84 -3.39
CA ILE A 52 -5.88 0.39 -4.11
C ILE A 52 -6.06 0.18 -5.61
N THR A 53 -6.59 1.19 -6.29
CA THR A 53 -6.69 1.24 -7.75
C THR A 53 -5.37 1.69 -8.38
N GLU A 54 -5.23 1.51 -9.69
CA GLU A 54 -4.05 2.00 -10.44
C GLU A 54 -3.88 3.53 -10.32
N VAL A 55 -4.98 4.29 -10.40
CA VAL A 55 -4.96 5.76 -10.24
C VAL A 55 -4.50 6.16 -8.83
N GLU A 56 -4.91 5.41 -7.82
CA GLU A 56 -4.48 5.63 -6.44
C GLU A 56 -3.01 5.28 -6.23
N LEU A 57 -2.52 4.22 -6.89
CA LEU A 57 -1.10 3.89 -6.89
C LEU A 57 -0.27 5.00 -7.56
N ILE A 58 -0.73 5.55 -8.68
CA ILE A 58 -0.06 6.67 -9.35
C ILE A 58 0.04 7.88 -8.39
N ARG A 59 -1.04 8.22 -7.69
CA ARG A 59 -1.03 9.31 -6.68
C ARG A 59 -0.10 9.05 -5.51
N LEU A 60 0.08 7.79 -5.10
CA LEU A 60 1.00 7.43 -4.02
C LEU A 60 2.46 7.61 -4.42
N LEU A 61 2.78 7.47 -5.71
CA LEU A 61 4.14 7.44 -6.24
C LEU A 61 4.58 8.75 -6.92
N SER A 62 3.68 9.73 -7.06
CA SER A 62 3.94 11.05 -7.66
C SER A 62 4.48 12.05 -6.65
#